data_AF-A0A1V5WAN3-F1
#
_entry.id   AF-A0A1V5WAN3-F1
#
_cell.length_a   1.000
_cell.length_b   1.000
_cell.length_c   1.000
_cell.angle_alpha   90.00
_cell.angle_beta   90.00
_cell.angle_gamma   90.00
#
_symmetry.space_group_name_H-M   'P 1'
#
loop_
_entity.id
_entity.type
_entity.pdbx_description
1 polymer ?
#
loop_
_entity_poly.entity_id
_entity_poly.type
_entity_poly.pdbx_seq_one_letter_code
_entity_poly.pdbx_strand_id
1 'polypeptide(L)'
;MMIDKIFLWLLIYLQLSLFLHILFIILYIAEKSNSSFRGFLATTFSNFAIGLSILYVLTKEPLVLKRFSFAPFLIIESGLVFSFLILLKVWITLRIWRRMKDPENYDISFFGKKVYKQDVVKKGELAAYFLTLPFTLISGAYFLVNIFSK
;
A
#
# COMPACT_ATOMS: atom_id res chain seq x y z
N MET A 1 -5.18 10.21 -28.32
CA MET A 1 -6.15 10.48 -27.24
C MET A 1 -6.70 9.21 -26.59
N MET A 2 -7.25 8.25 -27.33
CA MET A 2 -7.76 7.00 -26.73
C MET A 2 -6.64 6.10 -26.19
N ILE A 3 -5.56 5.93 -26.96
CA ILE A 3 -4.39 5.13 -26.54
C ILE A 3 -3.71 5.72 -25.30
N ASP A 4 -3.61 7.06 -25.20
CA ASP A 4 -2.99 7.73 -24.04
C ASP A 4 -3.79 7.46 -22.75
N LYS A 5 -5.12 7.43 -22.83
CA LYS A 5 -5.99 7.04 -21.70
C LYS A 5 -5.82 5.58 -21.32
N ILE A 6 -5.75 4.68 -22.31
CA ILE A 6 -5.51 3.24 -22.07
C ILE A 6 -4.18 3.05 -21.36
N PHE A 7 -3.12 3.73 -21.81
CA PHE A 7 -1.81 3.68 -21.19
C PHE A 7 -1.84 4.13 -19.73
N LEU A 8 -2.50 5.25 -19.42
CA LEU A 8 -2.67 5.72 -18.04
C LEU A 8 -3.40 4.69 -17.16
N TRP A 9 -4.50 4.11 -17.66
CA TRP A 9 -5.24 3.09 -16.93
C TRP A 9 -4.39 1.84 -16.68
N LEU A 10 -3.62 1.38 -17.67
CA LEU A 10 -2.70 0.25 -17.49
C LEU A 10 -1.67 0.51 -16.40
N LEU A 11 -1.13 1.73 -16.31
CA LEU A 11 -0.21 2.11 -15.23
C LEU A 11 -0.89 2.08 -13.86
N ILE A 12 -2.11 2.62 -13.75
CA ILE A 12 -2.89 2.60 -12.50
C ILE A 12 -3.20 1.15 -12.07
N TYR A 13 -3.64 0.30 -13.01
CA TYR A 13 -3.90 -1.11 -12.74
C TYR A 13 -2.64 -1.86 -12.32
N LEU A 14 -1.51 -1.61 -13.00
CA LEU A 14 -0.22 -2.19 -12.62
C LEU A 14 0.13 -1.81 -11.18
N GLN A 15 0.00 -0.53 -10.83
CA GLN A 15 0.32 -0.05 -9.50
C GLN A 15 -0.58 -0.67 -8.41
N LEU A 16 -1.90 -0.74 -8.63
CA LEU A 16 -2.82 -1.41 -7.71
C LEU A 16 -2.49 -2.90 -7.55
N SER A 17 -2.20 -3.58 -8.66
CA SER A 17 -1.83 -4.99 -8.66
C SER A 17 -0.49 -5.24 -7.96
N LEU A 18 0.48 -4.33 -8.06
CA LEU A 18 1.72 -4.38 -7.28
C LEU A 18 1.49 -4.22 -5.78
N PHE A 19 0.60 -3.33 -5.33
CA PHE A 19 0.27 -3.25 -3.91
C PHE A 19 -0.39 -4.52 -3.37
N LEU A 20 -1.32 -5.11 -4.13
CA LEU A 20 -1.93 -6.39 -3.79
C LEU A 20 -0.88 -7.51 -3.77
N HIS A 21 0.07 -7.50 -4.71
CA HIS A 21 1.16 -8.45 -4.77
C HIS A 21 2.03 -8.39 -3.50
N ILE A 22 2.45 -7.18 -3.09
CA ILE A 22 3.21 -6.96 -1.85
C ILE A 22 2.40 -7.44 -0.63
N LEU A 23 1.10 -7.14 -0.60
CA LEU A 23 0.22 -7.59 0.48
C LEU A 23 0.14 -9.13 0.55
N PHE A 24 0.03 -9.82 -0.58
CA PHE A 24 0.05 -11.29 -0.60
C PHE A 24 1.39 -11.87 -0.15
N ILE A 25 2.53 -11.23 -0.49
CA ILE A 25 3.85 -11.64 0.01
C ILE A 25 3.89 -11.52 1.54
N ILE A 26 3.49 -10.37 2.09
CA ILE A 26 3.50 -10.14 3.54
C ILE A 26 2.61 -11.16 4.25
N LEU A 27 1.38 -11.39 3.76
CA LEU A 27 0.46 -12.37 4.35
C LEU A 27 0.99 -13.80 4.22
N TYR A 28 1.60 -14.14 3.09
CA TYR A 28 2.18 -15.47 2.90
C TYR A 28 3.34 -15.73 3.85
N ILE A 29 4.23 -14.75 4.05
CA ILE A 29 5.33 -14.88 5.02
C ILE A 29 4.79 -15.00 6.46
N ALA A 30 3.74 -14.24 6.79
CA ALA A 30 3.17 -14.21 8.14
C ALA A 30 2.36 -15.47 8.49
N GLU A 31 1.52 -15.94 7.57
CA GLU A 31 0.50 -16.98 7.84
C GLU A 31 0.82 -18.31 7.14
N LYS A 32 1.78 -18.34 6.21
CA LYS A 32 2.10 -19.48 5.34
C LYS A 32 0.86 -20.10 4.67
N SER A 33 -0.13 -19.27 4.38
CA SER A 33 -1.43 -19.73 3.90
C SER A 33 -1.41 -20.06 2.40
N ASN A 34 -2.06 -21.16 2.01
CA ASN A 34 -2.22 -21.52 0.59
C ASN A 34 -3.04 -20.48 -0.19
N SER A 35 -3.93 -19.75 0.48
CA SER A 35 -4.71 -18.68 -0.15
C SER A 35 -3.83 -17.51 -0.55
N SER A 36 -2.95 -17.06 0.35
CA SER A 36 -1.98 -16.00 0.08
C SER A 36 -0.99 -16.39 -1.04
N PHE A 37 -0.59 -17.66 -1.09
CA PHE A 37 0.26 -18.18 -2.18
C PHE A 37 -0.44 -18.13 -3.54
N ARG A 38 -1.71 -18.54 -3.61
CA ARG A 38 -2.51 -18.45 -4.86
C ARG A 38 -2.69 -17.00 -5.29
N GLY A 39 -2.94 -16.09 -4.35
CA GLY A 39 -3.04 -14.65 -4.61
C GLY A 39 -1.74 -14.06 -5.13
N PHE A 40 -0.60 -14.45 -4.55
CA PHE A 40 0.74 -14.10 -5.04
C PHE A 40 0.94 -14.56 -6.49
N LEU A 41 0.64 -15.82 -6.82
CA LEU A 41 0.77 -16.32 -8.19
C LEU A 41 -0.13 -15.56 -9.17
N ALA A 42 -1.41 -15.36 -8.81
CA ALA A 42 -2.36 -14.64 -9.65
C ALA A 42 -1.90 -13.21 -9.94
N THR A 43 -1.39 -12.50 -8.93
CA THR A 43 -0.86 -11.15 -9.09
C THR A 43 0.45 -11.12 -9.89
N THR A 44 1.32 -12.13 -9.79
CA THR A 44 2.49 -12.27 -10.66
C THR A 44 2.09 -12.37 -12.13
N PHE A 45 1.17 -13.28 -12.46
CA PHE A 45 0.69 -13.44 -13.84
C PHE A 45 -0.02 -12.19 -14.35
N SER A 46 -0.83 -11.56 -13.50
CA SER A 46 -1.55 -10.32 -13.85
C SER A 46 -0.56 -9.17 -14.10
N ASN A 47 0.43 -8.97 -13.24
CA ASN A 47 1.47 -7.95 -13.42
C ASN A 47 2.27 -8.18 -14.71
N PHE A 48 2.62 -9.44 -15.00
CA PHE A 48 3.30 -9.80 -16.23
C PHE A 48 2.44 -9.48 -17.46
N ALA A 49 1.16 -9.86 -17.46
CA ALA A 49 0.24 -9.59 -18.56
C ALA A 49 0.01 -8.08 -18.78
N ILE A 50 -0.14 -7.31 -17.69
CA ILE A 50 -0.25 -5.84 -17.77
C ILE A 50 1.04 -5.24 -18.31
N GLY A 51 2.21 -5.69 -17.84
CA GLY A 51 3.51 -5.25 -18.34
C GLY A 51 3.69 -5.51 -19.83
N LEU A 52 3.30 -6.69 -20.32
CA LEU A 52 3.28 -7.00 -21.76
C LEU A 52 2.32 -6.10 -22.53
N SER A 53 1.17 -5.77 -21.96
CA SER A 53 0.18 -4.87 -22.59
C SER A 53 0.72 -3.45 -22.73
N ILE A 54 1.42 -2.96 -21.70
CA ILE A 54 2.12 -1.66 -21.72
C ILE A 54 3.20 -1.68 -22.81
N LEU A 55 4.03 -2.73 -22.84
CA LEU A 55 5.08 -2.89 -23.86
C LEU A 55 4.50 -2.90 -25.28
N TYR A 56 3.39 -3.59 -25.49
CA TYR A 56 2.68 -3.61 -26.77
C TYR A 56 2.23 -2.20 -27.18
N VAL A 57 1.60 -1.44 -26.27
CA VAL A 57 1.17 -0.05 -26.54
C VAL A 57 2.37 0.83 -26.92
N LEU A 58 3.47 0.73 -26.17
CA LEU A 58 4.69 1.50 -26.42
C LEU A 58 5.33 1.17 -27.78
N THR A 59 5.23 -0.08 -28.21
CA THR A 59 5.77 -0.53 -29.51
C THR A 59 4.90 -0.03 -30.67
N LYS A 60 3.57 -0.01 -30.49
CA LYS A 60 2.63 0.44 -31.52
C LYS A 60 2.60 1.96 -31.69
N GLU A 61 2.73 2.70 -30.60
CA GLU A 61 2.67 4.15 -30.60
C GLU A 61 3.74 4.72 -29.66
N PRO A 62 5.02 4.79 -30.10
CA PRO A 62 6.13 5.22 -29.25
C PRO A 62 6.01 6.69 -28.82
N LEU A 63 5.24 7.50 -29.56
CA LEU A 63 4.98 8.89 -29.24
C LEU A 63 4.08 9.05 -28.00
N VAL A 64 3.43 7.99 -27.49
CA VAL A 64 2.67 8.03 -26.23
C VAL A 64 3.55 8.55 -25.09
N LEU A 65 4.81 8.11 -24.98
CA LEU A 65 5.73 8.59 -23.94
C LEU A 65 6.04 10.08 -24.05
N LYS A 66 6.13 10.61 -25.27
CA LYS A 66 6.39 12.04 -25.48
C LYS A 66 5.18 12.91 -25.16
N ARG A 67 3.97 12.38 -25.34
CA ARG A 67 2.71 13.07 -25.03
C ARG A 67 2.29 12.90 -23.58
N PHE A 68 2.76 11.84 -22.92
CA PHE A 68 2.46 11.57 -21.53
C PHE A 68 3.22 12.54 -20.63
N SER A 69 2.49 13.39 -19.92
CA SER A 69 3.10 14.23 -18.90
C SER A 69 3.27 13.44 -17.61
N PHE A 70 4.49 13.45 -17.07
CA PHE A 70 4.81 12.70 -15.85
C PHE A 70 4.18 13.33 -14.59
N ALA A 71 3.94 14.64 -14.61
CA ALA A 71 3.45 15.38 -13.45
C ALA A 71 2.05 14.93 -12.96
N PRO A 72 1.00 14.83 -13.81
CA PRO A 72 -0.30 14.33 -13.36
C PRO A 72 -0.24 12.88 -12.87
N PHE A 73 0.63 12.06 -13.47
CA PHE A 73 0.83 10.67 -13.06
C PHE A 73 1.44 10.59 -11.66
N LEU A 74 2.46 11.40 -11.36
CA LEU A 74 3.05 11.46 -10.01
C LEU A 74 2.04 11.87 -8.93
N ILE A 75 1.08 12.72 -9.25
CA ILE A 75 0.00 13.08 -8.31
C ILE A 75 -0.85 11.84 -8.01
N ILE A 76 -1.23 11.06 -9.03
CA ILE A 76 -1.99 9.82 -8.83
C ILE A 76 -1.15 8.80 -8.07
N GLU A 77 0.11 8.62 -8.45
CA GLU A 77 1.03 7.66 -7.83
C GLU A 77 1.23 7.95 -6.34
N SER A 78 1.53 9.21 -6.00
CA SER A 78 1.70 9.65 -4.61
C SER A 78 0.41 9.49 -3.80
N GLY A 79 -0.76 9.79 -4.38
CA GLY A 79 -2.05 9.57 -3.73
C GLY A 79 -2.34 8.11 -3.42
N LEU A 80 -2.02 7.21 -4.37
CA LEU A 80 -2.18 5.77 -4.19
C LEU A 80 -1.21 5.23 -3.12
N VAL A 81 0.07 5.62 -3.16
CA VAL A 81 1.06 5.25 -2.14
C VAL A 81 0.63 5.76 -0.76
N PHE A 82 0.25 7.03 -0.66
CA PHE A 82 -0.22 7.63 0.58
C PHE A 82 -1.43 6.88 1.15
N SER A 83 -2.44 6.62 0.32
CA SER A 83 -3.64 5.88 0.71
C SER A 83 -3.31 4.48 1.23
N PHE A 84 -2.43 3.75 0.53
CA PHE A 84 -1.98 2.43 0.95
C PHE A 84 -1.28 2.47 2.32
N LEU A 85 -0.37 3.42 2.53
CA LEU A 85 0.38 3.56 3.77
C LEU A 85 -0.48 4.01 4.96
N ILE A 86 -1.53 4.81 4.71
CA ILE A 86 -2.54 5.16 5.71
C ILE A 86 -3.37 3.94 6.08
N LEU A 87 -3.85 3.17 5.10
CA LEU A 87 -4.60 1.93 5.37
C LEU A 87 -3.79 0.94 6.20
N LEU A 88 -2.50 0.78 5.90
CA LEU A 88 -1.58 -0.04 6.70
C LEU A 88 -1.55 0.43 8.17
N LYS A 89 -1.41 1.73 8.41
CA LYS A 89 -1.39 2.30 9.76
C LYS A 89 -2.71 2.10 10.48
N VAL A 90 -3.84 2.40 9.83
CA VAL A 90 -5.18 2.18 10.38
C VAL A 90 -5.34 0.71 10.78
N TRP A 91 -4.94 -0.22 9.92
CA TRP A 91 -5.02 -1.65 10.21
C TRP A 91 -4.15 -2.08 11.41
N ILE A 92 -2.90 -1.58 11.49
CA ILE A 92 -2.03 -1.81 12.65
C ILE A 92 -2.66 -1.25 13.93
N THR A 93 -3.14 -0.01 13.90
CA THR A 93 -3.77 0.65 15.04
C THR A 93 -5.02 -0.11 15.50
N LEU A 94 -5.87 -0.57 14.58
CA LEU A 94 -7.06 -1.36 14.92
C LEU A 94 -6.69 -2.71 15.56
N ARG A 95 -5.61 -3.36 15.13
CA ARG A 95 -5.11 -4.59 15.75
C ARG A 95 -4.60 -4.36 17.17
N ILE A 96 -3.80 -3.32 17.37
CA ILE A 96 -3.31 -2.93 18.71
C ILE A 96 -4.49 -2.59 19.62
N TRP A 97 -5.43 -1.78 19.13
CA TRP A 97 -6.63 -1.38 19.88
C TRP A 97 -7.47 -2.57 20.33
N ARG A 98 -7.64 -3.59 19.47
CA ARG A 98 -8.33 -4.83 19.85
C ARG A 98 -7.59 -5.56 20.97
N ARG A 99 -6.26 -5.71 20.87
CA ARG A 99 -5.45 -6.36 21.91
C ARG A 99 -5.44 -5.60 23.24
N MET A 100 -5.46 -4.26 23.20
CA MET A 100 -5.56 -3.44 24.41
C MET A 100 -6.89 -3.61 25.18
N LYS A 101 -7.95 -4.09 24.53
CA LYS A 101 -9.23 -4.34 25.19
C LYS A 101 -9.29 -5.72 25.86
N ASP A 102 -8.40 -6.62 25.47
CA ASP A 102 -8.33 -7.98 26.00
C ASP A 102 -7.83 -7.96 27.46
N PRO A 103 -8.59 -8.52 28.42
CA PRO A 103 -8.18 -8.62 29.81
C PRO A 103 -6.84 -9.35 30.02
N GLU A 104 -6.46 -10.25 29.11
CA GLU A 104 -5.18 -10.97 29.23
C GLU A 104 -3.96 -10.06 29.01
N ASN A 105 -4.16 -8.91 28.38
CA ASN A 105 -3.11 -8.00 27.90
C ASN A 105 -2.86 -6.80 28.82
N TYR A 106 -3.59 -6.68 29.93
CA TYR A 106 -3.35 -5.65 30.92
C TYR A 106 -3.63 -6.15 32.33
N ASP A 107 -2.88 -5.63 33.28
CA ASP A 107 -3.15 -5.82 34.71
C ASP A 107 -3.75 -4.53 35.28
N ILE A 108 -4.56 -4.64 36.33
CA ILE A 108 -5.11 -3.48 37.04
C ILE A 108 -4.17 -3.18 38.20
N SER A 109 -3.54 -1.99 38.16
CA SER A 109 -2.70 -1.51 39.26
C SER A 109 -3.50 -1.23 40.53
N PHE A 110 -2.80 -1.06 41.65
CA PHE A 110 -3.40 -0.67 42.94
C PHE A 110 -4.29 0.59 42.84
N PHE A 111 -3.99 1.51 41.91
CA PHE A 111 -4.78 2.73 41.67
C PHE A 111 -5.95 2.55 40.69
N GLY A 112 -6.29 1.31 40.32
CA GLY A 112 -7.34 1.03 39.33
C GLY A 112 -6.95 1.35 37.88
N LYS A 113 -5.69 1.74 37.61
CA LYS A 113 -5.21 2.06 36.26
C LYS A 113 -4.76 0.79 35.53
N LYS A 114 -5.09 0.68 34.24
CA LYS A 114 -4.60 -0.39 33.36
C LYS A 114 -3.11 -0.24 33.11
N VAL A 115 -2.35 -1.31 33.34
CA VAL A 115 -0.92 -1.43 33.02
C VAL A 115 -0.80 -2.49 31.93
N TYR A 116 -0.46 -2.07 30.72
CA TYR A 116 -0.35 -2.96 29.57
C TYR A 116 0.92 -3.80 29.62
N LYS A 117 0.81 -5.06 29.22
CA LYS A 117 1.96 -5.94 29.04
C LYS A 117 2.79 -5.49 27.83
N GLN A 118 4.09 -5.81 27.83
CA GLN A 118 5.00 -5.36 26.76
C GLN A 118 4.63 -5.89 25.36
N ASP A 119 3.98 -7.05 25.29
CA ASP A 119 3.64 -7.73 24.03
C ASP A 119 2.35 -7.23 23.36
N VAL A 120 1.67 -6.23 23.94
CA VAL A 120 0.46 -5.63 23.35
C VAL A 120 0.74 -5.01 21.98
N VAL A 121 1.94 -4.46 21.81
CA VAL A 121 2.44 -3.93 20.53
C VAL A 121 3.57 -4.82 20.03
N LYS A 122 3.37 -5.49 18.90
CA LYS A 122 4.41 -6.36 18.33
C LYS A 122 5.52 -5.50 17.73
N LYS A 123 6.79 -5.89 17.93
CA LYS A 123 7.95 -5.18 17.38
C LYS A 123 7.87 -4.96 15.86
N GLY A 124 7.35 -5.95 15.12
CA GLY A 124 7.16 -5.84 13.67
C GLY A 124 6.10 -4.81 13.27
N GLU A 125 5.01 -4.67 14.04
CA GLU A 125 3.99 -3.64 13.79
C GLU A 125 4.54 -2.24 14.09
N LEU A 126 5.29 -2.10 15.18
CA LEU A 126 5.97 -0.86 15.53
C LEU A 126 6.97 -0.45 14.44
N ALA A 127 7.81 -1.39 13.99
CA ALA A 127 8.77 -1.16 12.92
C ALA A 127 8.08 -0.77 11.61
N ALA A 128 7.03 -1.49 11.19
CA ALA A 128 6.27 -1.14 9.99
C ALA A 128 5.64 0.25 10.09
N TYR A 129 5.11 0.64 11.26
CA TYR A 129 4.51 1.95 11.47
C TYR A 129 5.54 3.09 11.30
N PHE A 130 6.69 2.99 11.98
CA PHE A 130 7.72 4.03 11.96
C PHE A 130 8.54 4.06 10.66
N LEU A 131 8.94 2.91 10.13
CA LEU A 131 9.74 2.85 8.89
C LEU A 131 8.96 3.39 7.69
N THR A 132 7.63 3.23 7.67
CA THR A 132 6.80 3.75 6.59
C THR A 132 6.36 5.20 6.81
N LEU A 133 6.63 5.79 7.98
CA LEU A 133 6.18 7.15 8.32
C LEU A 133 6.79 8.22 7.39
N PRO A 134 8.11 8.24 7.11
CA PRO A 134 8.69 9.25 6.21
C PRO A 134 8.06 9.19 4.82
N PHE A 135 7.87 7.99 4.27
CA PHE A 135 7.23 7.80 2.97
C PHE A 135 5.76 8.25 2.96
N THR A 136 5.05 8.03 4.06
CA THR A 136 3.65 8.49 4.21
C THR A 136 3.59 10.01 4.19
N LEU A 137 4.50 10.67 4.91
CA LEU A 137 4.53 12.13 4.98
C LEU A 137 4.95 12.74 3.64
N ILE A 138 5.96 12.21 2.97
CA ILE A 138 6.44 12.71 1.67
C ILE A 138 5.35 12.53 0.59
N SER A 139 4.81 11.31 0.45
CA SER A 139 3.76 11.03 -0.53
C SER A 139 2.48 11.81 -0.24
N GLY A 140 2.07 11.91 1.02
CA GLY A 140 0.91 12.68 1.44
C GLY A 140 1.09 14.19 1.20
N ALA A 141 2.22 14.76 1.58
CA ALA A 141 2.51 16.18 1.35
C ALA A 141 2.48 16.52 -0.14
N TYR A 142 3.16 15.73 -0.98
CA TYR A 142 3.15 15.93 -2.42
C TYR A 142 1.73 15.82 -3.00
N PHE A 143 0.98 14.78 -2.62
CA PHE A 143 -0.39 14.57 -3.10
C PHE A 143 -1.33 15.73 -2.71
N LEU A 144 -1.35 16.09 -1.42
CA LEU A 144 -2.24 17.11 -0.88
C LEU A 144 -1.91 18.50 -1.45
N VAL A 145 -0.62 18.87 -1.52
CA VAL A 145 -0.20 20.16 -2.10
C VAL A 145 -0.67 20.26 -3.55
N ASN A 146 -0.48 19.22 -4.37
CA ASN A 146 -0.86 19.28 -5.78
C ASN A 146 -2.36 19.15 -6.05
N ILE A 147 -3.14 18.61 -5.10
CA ILE A 147 -4.61 18.62 -5.18
C ILE A 147 -5.19 19.95 -4.72
N PHE A 148 -4.70 20.53 -3.63
CA PHE A 148 -5.29 21.71 -3.00
C PHE A 148 -4.67 23.04 -3.43
N SER A 149 -3.47 23.04 -4.01
CA SER A 149 -2.83 24.26 -4.54
C SER A 149 -3.20 24.55 -5.99
N LYS A 150 -4.36 24.04 -6.45
CA LYS A 150 -4.93 24.35 -7.75
C LYS A 150 -6.01 25.41 -7.62
#